data_AF-A0A1E4L8I5-F1
#
_entry.id   AF-A0A1E4L8I5-F1
#
_cell.length_a   1.000
_cell.length_b   1.000
_cell.length_c   1.000
_cell.angle_alpha   90.00
_cell.angle_beta   90.00
_cell.angle_gamma   90.00
#
_symmetry.space_group_name_H-M   'P 1'
#
loop_
_entity.id
_entity.type
_entity.pdbx_description
1 polymer ?
#
loop_
_entity_poly.entity_id
_entity_poly.type
_entity_poly.pdbx_seq_one_letter_code
_entity_poly.pdbx_strand_id
1 'polypeptide(L)'
;MVPYLTTALTGPLLELEKRLLDAQPTIEHWFRQQWKEQAAPFYTSVDIRNSGFKLAPVDTNLFPGGFNNLNPEFMSLSIHAAMGAVEKICPDAQRLLLIPENHTRNTFYLQNVAVLAHILRQTGLIVRIGTLIPEITQPTTLELPAGGRLTLEPLVRKGDRVGLEGFDPCAVLLNNDLSAGVPDILKGIEQTIMPPLHAGWATRRKSRHFAAYQHVA
;
A
#
# COMPACT_ATOMS: atom_id res chain seq x y z
N MET A 1 15.77 9.83 -21.24
CA MET A 1 16.28 10.95 -20.43
C MET A 1 15.83 10.71 -19.00
N VAL A 2 16.73 10.85 -18.02
CA VAL A 2 16.40 10.68 -16.58
C VAL A 2 16.64 12.01 -15.85
N PRO A 3 15.98 12.26 -14.70
CA PRO A 3 16.25 13.45 -13.89
C PRO A 3 17.73 13.53 -13.49
N TYR A 4 18.28 14.75 -13.47
CA TYR A 4 19.64 15.03 -12.99
C TYR A 4 19.61 16.23 -12.04
N LEU A 5 20.59 16.29 -11.12
CA LEU A 5 20.72 17.41 -10.19
C LEU A 5 21.22 18.65 -10.94
N THR A 6 20.51 19.77 -10.75
CA THR A 6 20.89 21.09 -11.28
C THR A 6 21.70 21.91 -10.26
N THR A 7 22.39 21.23 -9.34
CA THR A 7 23.23 21.83 -8.29
C THR A 7 24.63 21.25 -8.33
N ALA A 8 25.64 22.08 -8.07
CA ALA A 8 27.03 21.66 -7.86
C ALA A 8 27.31 21.24 -6.40
N LEU A 9 26.39 21.53 -5.47
CA LEU A 9 26.58 21.25 -4.04
C LEU A 9 26.09 19.83 -3.73
N THR A 10 27.00 18.86 -3.84
CA THR A 10 26.72 17.43 -3.58
C THR A 10 27.60 16.82 -2.50
N GLY A 11 28.46 17.60 -1.84
CA GLY A 11 29.39 17.12 -0.80
C GLY A 11 28.71 16.27 0.28
N PRO A 12 27.67 16.77 0.97
CA PRO A 12 26.96 15.99 1.99
C PRO A 12 26.26 14.73 1.44
N LEU A 13 25.72 14.79 0.22
CA LEU A 13 25.14 13.61 -0.44
C LEU A 13 26.20 12.53 -0.67
N LEU A 14 27.37 12.90 -1.21
CA LEU A 14 28.48 11.97 -1.44
C LEU A 14 29.02 11.39 -0.14
N GLU A 15 29.05 12.17 0.94
CA GLU A 15 29.44 11.68 2.26
C GLU A 15 28.44 10.65 2.80
N LEU A 16 27.14 10.92 2.69
CA LEU A 16 26.08 9.98 3.06
C LEU A 16 26.23 8.67 2.26
N GLU A 17 26.36 8.75 0.94
CA GLU A 17 26.52 7.58 0.06
C GLU A 17 27.73 6.72 0.47
N LYS A 18 28.89 7.35 0.71
CA LYS A 18 30.10 6.63 1.18
C LYS A 18 29.85 5.89 2.49
N ARG A 19 29.25 6.57 3.48
CA ARG A 19 28.93 5.94 4.78
C ARG A 19 27.97 4.76 4.63
N LEU A 20 26.97 4.87 3.76
CA LEU A 20 26.02 3.78 3.49
C LEU A 20 26.72 2.58 2.84
N LEU A 21 27.58 2.81 1.85
CA LEU A 21 28.33 1.75 1.17
C LEU A 21 29.32 1.05 2.10
N ASP A 22 30.08 1.81 2.89
CA ASP A 22 31.08 1.27 3.82
C ASP A 22 30.43 0.46 4.96
N ALA A 23 29.18 0.79 5.33
CA ALA A 23 28.45 0.15 6.42
C ALA A 23 27.35 -0.84 5.97
N GLN A 24 27.29 -1.19 4.67
CA GLN A 24 26.17 -1.95 4.11
C GLN A 24 25.80 -3.23 4.90
N PRO A 25 26.74 -4.14 5.27
CA PRO A 25 26.39 -5.35 6.02
C PRO A 25 25.82 -5.04 7.41
N THR A 26 26.33 -4.00 8.07
CA THR A 26 25.88 -3.55 9.38
C THR A 26 24.46 -2.98 9.30
N ILE A 27 24.18 -2.16 8.29
CA ILE A 27 22.84 -1.59 8.04
C ILE A 27 21.82 -2.70 7.78
N GLU A 28 22.16 -3.65 6.89
CA GLU A 28 21.28 -4.78 6.56
C GLU A 28 21.04 -5.69 7.77
N HIS A 29 22.06 -5.92 8.60
CA HIS A 29 21.89 -6.65 9.86
C HIS A 29 20.96 -5.91 10.81
N TRP A 30 21.16 -4.61 10.99
CA TRP A 30 20.32 -3.78 11.85
C TRP A 30 18.86 -3.84 11.43
N PHE A 31 18.57 -3.64 10.13
CA PHE A 31 17.20 -3.77 9.60
C PHE A 31 16.60 -5.14 9.91
N ARG A 32 17.33 -6.24 9.70
CA ARG A 32 16.83 -7.59 10.03
C ARG A 32 16.46 -7.76 11.51
N GLN A 33 17.15 -7.09 12.44
CA GLN A 33 16.74 -7.11 13.84
C GLN A 33 15.50 -6.24 14.08
N GLN A 34 15.45 -5.04 13.50
CA GLN A 34 14.28 -4.16 13.63
C GLN A 34 13.00 -4.84 13.13
N TRP A 35 13.06 -5.57 12.01
CA TRP A 35 11.91 -6.26 11.44
C TRP A 35 11.43 -7.47 12.26
N LYS A 36 12.24 -7.99 13.18
CA LYS A 36 11.79 -9.02 14.14
C LYS A 36 10.99 -8.41 15.28
N GLU A 37 11.37 -7.21 15.71
CA GLU A 37 10.72 -6.49 16.81
C GLU A 37 9.46 -5.76 16.33
N GLN A 38 9.53 -5.14 15.15
CA GLN A 38 8.47 -4.36 14.55
C GLN A 38 8.13 -4.89 13.16
N ALA A 39 6.94 -5.47 13.00
CA ALA A 39 6.48 -5.94 11.70
C ALA A 39 6.32 -4.77 10.71
N ALA A 40 6.79 -4.99 9.48
CA ALA A 40 6.56 -4.07 8.37
C ALA A 40 5.07 -4.06 7.96
N PRO A 41 4.55 -2.94 7.45
CA PRO A 41 3.21 -2.90 6.86
C PRO A 41 3.14 -3.80 5.61
N PHE A 42 1.93 -4.21 5.23
CA PHE A 42 1.70 -5.00 4.00
C PHE A 42 2.33 -4.32 2.77
N TYR A 43 2.17 -3.00 2.68
CA TYR A 43 2.79 -2.16 1.67
C TYR A 43 2.96 -0.72 2.19
N THR A 44 3.77 0.08 1.50
CA THR A 44 3.90 1.53 1.74
C THR A 44 4.63 2.18 0.57
N SER A 45 4.44 3.47 0.37
CA SER A 45 5.37 4.31 -0.41
C SER A 45 5.96 5.41 0.46
N VAL A 46 7.15 5.89 0.10
CA VAL A 46 7.85 6.98 0.79
C VAL A 46 8.35 7.97 -0.25
N ASP A 47 7.92 9.22 -0.13
CA ASP A 47 8.41 10.30 -0.99
C ASP A 47 9.72 10.83 -0.40
N ILE A 48 10.76 10.92 -1.23
CA ILE A 48 12.08 11.40 -0.83
C ILE A 48 12.43 12.66 -1.63
N ARG A 49 13.06 13.63 -0.99
CA ARG A 49 13.66 14.79 -1.67
C ARG A 49 15.17 14.76 -1.51
N ASN A 50 15.87 14.91 -2.64
CA ASN A 50 17.31 15.09 -2.70
C ASN A 50 17.62 16.54 -3.07
N SER A 51 18.22 17.30 -2.15
CA SER A 51 18.64 18.69 -2.37
C SER A 51 20.17 18.83 -2.58
N GLY A 52 20.92 17.74 -2.69
CA GLY A 52 22.38 17.71 -2.76
C GLY A 52 23.08 17.92 -1.41
N PHE A 53 22.52 18.76 -0.53
CA PHE A 53 22.98 18.91 0.86
C PHE A 53 22.19 18.06 1.87
N LYS A 54 21.02 17.54 1.49
CA LYS A 54 20.18 16.69 2.35
C LYS A 54 19.38 15.71 1.51
N LEU A 55 19.26 14.48 2.00
CA LEU A 55 18.33 13.47 1.52
C LEU A 55 17.35 13.16 2.66
N ALA A 56 16.06 13.35 2.45
CA ALA A 56 15.06 13.17 3.51
C ALA A 56 13.72 12.66 2.98
N PRO A 57 13.03 11.79 3.73
CA PRO A 57 11.62 11.48 3.47
C PRO A 57 10.76 12.71 3.79
N VAL A 58 9.74 12.94 2.96
CA VAL A 58 8.81 14.07 3.12
C VAL A 58 7.35 13.63 3.22
N ASP A 59 7.04 12.40 2.79
CA ASP A 59 5.74 11.77 3.00
C ASP A 59 5.90 10.25 3.12
N THR A 60 5.01 9.62 3.89
CA THR A 60 4.88 8.16 3.97
C THR A 60 3.41 7.82 3.82
N ASN A 61 3.09 7.06 2.77
CA ASN A 61 1.73 6.68 2.45
C ASN A 61 1.55 5.17 2.64
N LEU A 62 0.72 4.80 3.62
CA LEU A 62 0.32 3.41 3.87
C LEU A 62 -0.75 2.91 2.89
N PHE A 63 -1.25 3.74 1.99
CA PHE A 63 -2.25 3.43 0.96
C PHE A 63 -1.74 3.87 -0.42
N PRO A 64 -0.58 3.34 -0.89
CA PRO A 64 0.02 3.80 -2.14
C PRO A 64 -0.92 3.61 -3.34
N GLY A 65 -1.12 4.67 -4.12
CA GLY A 65 -2.08 4.71 -5.24
C GLY A 65 -1.42 4.76 -6.63
N GLY A 66 -0.17 4.30 -6.76
CA GLY A 66 0.63 4.42 -7.99
C GLY A 66 1.26 3.12 -8.48
N PHE A 67 0.66 1.96 -8.22
CA PHE A 67 1.21 0.66 -8.64
C PHE A 67 1.39 0.54 -10.16
N ASN A 68 0.55 1.23 -10.94
CA ASN A 68 0.66 1.31 -12.40
C ASN A 68 1.88 2.10 -12.91
N ASN A 69 2.59 2.82 -12.03
CA ASN A 69 3.81 3.55 -12.38
C ASN A 69 5.09 2.72 -12.14
N LEU A 70 4.98 1.52 -11.55
CA LEU A 70 6.11 0.63 -11.37
C LEU A 70 6.61 0.10 -12.73
N ASN A 71 7.93 -0.06 -12.88
CA ASN A 71 8.50 -0.63 -14.10
C ASN A 71 8.03 -2.11 -14.24
N PRO A 72 7.33 -2.47 -15.34
CA PRO A 72 6.86 -3.84 -15.57
C PRO A 72 7.96 -4.91 -15.54
N GLU A 73 9.22 -4.55 -15.84
CA GLU A 73 10.36 -5.48 -15.77
C GLU A 73 10.61 -6.00 -14.35
N PHE A 74 10.16 -5.28 -13.31
CA PHE A 74 10.25 -5.70 -11.91
C PHE A 74 8.96 -6.28 -11.35
N MET A 75 8.02 -6.70 -12.22
CA MET A 75 6.76 -7.29 -11.78
C MET A 75 6.99 -8.58 -10.96
N SER A 76 7.93 -9.43 -11.36
CA SER A 76 8.27 -10.65 -10.62
C SER A 76 8.76 -10.36 -9.21
N LEU A 77 9.55 -9.30 -9.02
CA LEU A 77 10.00 -8.85 -7.70
C LEU A 77 8.83 -8.34 -6.85
N SER A 78 7.91 -7.58 -7.45
CA SER A 78 6.71 -7.08 -6.77
C SER A 78 5.81 -8.23 -6.30
N ILE A 79 5.63 -9.25 -7.14
CA ILE A 79 4.87 -10.47 -6.79
C ILE A 79 5.56 -11.22 -5.65
N HIS A 80 6.87 -11.43 -5.73
CA HIS A 80 7.63 -12.10 -4.67
C HIS A 80 7.52 -11.36 -3.32
N ALA A 81 7.66 -10.03 -3.34
CA ALA A 81 7.50 -9.22 -2.14
C ALA A 81 6.08 -9.33 -1.55
N ALA A 82 5.06 -9.33 -2.42
CA ALA A 82 3.68 -9.52 -2.01
C ALA A 82 3.44 -10.91 -1.40
N MET A 83 4.05 -11.98 -1.93
CA MET A 83 3.99 -13.32 -1.31
C MET A 83 4.53 -13.30 0.12
N GLY A 84 5.70 -12.71 0.34
CA GLY A 84 6.28 -12.58 1.67
C GLY A 84 5.45 -11.71 2.63
N ALA A 85 4.73 -10.71 2.12
CA ALA A 85 3.78 -9.92 2.91
C ALA A 85 2.53 -10.72 3.29
N VAL A 86 1.99 -11.51 2.35
CA VAL A 86 0.85 -12.40 2.57
C VAL A 86 1.18 -13.47 3.62
N GLU A 87 2.32 -14.15 3.49
CA GLU A 87 2.76 -15.18 4.45
C GLU A 87 2.89 -14.66 5.89
N LYS A 88 3.37 -13.41 6.05
CA LYS A 88 3.55 -12.81 7.37
C LYS A 88 2.24 -12.39 8.03
N ILE A 89 1.26 -11.95 7.25
CA ILE A 89 0.06 -11.31 7.79
C ILE A 89 -1.13 -12.26 7.80
N CYS A 90 -1.29 -13.09 6.78
CA CYS A 90 -2.37 -14.05 6.70
C CYS A 90 -1.92 -15.30 5.94
N PRO A 91 -1.13 -16.19 6.57
CA PRO A 91 -0.56 -17.38 5.92
C PRO A 91 -1.64 -18.34 5.40
N ASP A 92 -2.81 -18.37 6.05
CA ASP A 92 -3.95 -19.22 5.66
C ASP A 92 -4.93 -18.49 4.72
N ALA A 93 -4.61 -17.27 4.26
CA ALA A 93 -5.50 -16.53 3.36
C ALA A 93 -5.63 -17.24 2.02
N GLN A 94 -6.87 -17.56 1.65
CA GLN A 94 -7.21 -17.96 0.29
C GLN A 94 -7.95 -16.86 -0.47
N ARG A 95 -8.64 -15.98 0.26
CA ARG A 95 -9.53 -14.96 -0.27
C ARG A 95 -9.20 -13.60 0.34
N LEU A 96 -8.94 -12.62 -0.50
CA LEU A 96 -8.63 -11.24 -0.10
C LEU A 96 -9.65 -10.28 -0.71
N LEU A 97 -10.17 -9.38 0.13
CA LEU A 97 -11.00 -8.28 -0.34
C LEU A 97 -10.17 -7.02 -0.45
N LEU A 98 -10.08 -6.47 -1.66
CA LEU A 98 -9.44 -5.18 -1.91
C LEU A 98 -10.50 -4.08 -1.90
N ILE A 99 -10.33 -3.05 -1.08
CA ILE A 99 -11.22 -1.88 -1.03
C ILE A 99 -10.46 -0.64 -1.51
N PRO A 100 -10.74 -0.10 -2.71
CA PRO A 100 -10.07 1.08 -3.25
C PRO A 100 -10.73 2.38 -2.77
N GLU A 101 -10.12 3.51 -3.14
CA GLU A 101 -10.71 4.84 -3.04
C GLU A 101 -12.02 4.95 -3.81
N ASN A 102 -12.85 5.91 -3.41
CA ASN A 102 -14.13 6.21 -4.05
C ASN A 102 -13.94 7.03 -5.35
N HIS A 103 -13.05 6.58 -6.23
CA HIS A 103 -12.69 7.24 -7.48
C HIS A 103 -13.00 6.35 -8.69
N THR A 104 -14.10 6.64 -9.38
CA THR A 104 -14.50 5.93 -10.62
C THR A 104 -14.16 6.68 -11.89
N ARG A 105 -13.79 7.96 -11.79
CA ARG A 105 -13.48 8.82 -12.96
C ARG A 105 -11.98 9.02 -13.17
N ASN A 106 -11.16 8.77 -12.15
CA ASN A 106 -9.71 8.88 -12.26
C ASN A 106 -9.16 7.59 -12.90
N THR A 107 -8.93 7.64 -14.21
CA THR A 107 -8.46 6.49 -14.98
C THR A 107 -7.10 5.96 -14.53
N PHE A 108 -6.18 6.83 -14.12
CA PHE A 108 -4.88 6.42 -13.57
C PHE A 108 -5.05 5.65 -12.26
N TYR A 109 -5.96 6.11 -11.40
CA TYR A 109 -6.23 5.40 -10.16
C TYR A 109 -6.89 4.03 -10.42
N LEU A 110 -7.79 3.93 -11.39
CA LEU A 110 -8.36 2.62 -11.78
C LEU A 110 -7.29 1.67 -12.32
N GLN A 111 -6.32 2.18 -13.10
CA GLN A 111 -5.16 1.39 -13.53
C GLN A 111 -4.31 0.94 -12.34
N ASN A 112 -4.09 1.81 -11.35
CA ASN A 112 -3.43 1.44 -10.10
C ASN A 112 -4.12 0.24 -9.41
N VAL A 113 -5.45 0.30 -9.23
CA VAL A 113 -6.20 -0.79 -8.59
C VAL A 113 -6.10 -2.08 -9.40
N ALA A 114 -6.14 -1.98 -10.73
CA ALA A 114 -5.99 -3.13 -11.62
C ALA A 114 -4.61 -3.81 -11.49
N VAL A 115 -3.54 -3.03 -11.47
CA VAL A 115 -2.17 -3.54 -11.31
C VAL A 115 -1.97 -4.13 -9.90
N LEU A 116 -2.46 -3.46 -8.86
CA LEU A 116 -2.42 -3.99 -7.50
C LEU A 116 -3.18 -5.33 -7.39
N ALA A 117 -4.40 -5.40 -7.91
CA ALA A 117 -5.18 -6.63 -7.93
C ALA A 117 -4.50 -7.73 -8.75
N HIS A 118 -3.81 -7.39 -9.84
CA HIS A 118 -3.02 -8.34 -10.62
C HIS A 118 -1.87 -8.92 -9.78
N ILE A 119 -1.05 -8.07 -9.15
CA ILE A 119 0.06 -8.51 -8.26
C ILE A 119 -0.46 -9.48 -7.20
N LEU A 120 -1.54 -9.11 -6.51
CA LEU A 120 -2.13 -9.90 -5.43
C LEU A 120 -2.69 -11.25 -5.93
N ARG A 121 -3.27 -11.31 -7.13
CA ARG A 121 -3.74 -12.59 -7.70
C ARG A 121 -2.59 -13.50 -8.07
N GLN A 122 -1.46 -12.95 -8.49
CA GLN A 122 -0.26 -13.75 -8.81
C GLN A 122 0.39 -14.39 -7.58
N THR A 123 0.02 -13.99 -6.36
CA THR A 123 0.45 -14.68 -5.13
C THR A 123 -0.37 -15.93 -4.81
N GLY A 124 -1.36 -16.28 -5.65
CA GLY A 124 -2.26 -17.41 -5.43
C GLY A 124 -3.55 -17.08 -4.69
N LEU A 125 -3.79 -15.80 -4.34
CA LEU A 125 -5.01 -15.35 -3.69
C LEU A 125 -6.16 -15.17 -4.68
N ILE A 126 -7.38 -15.51 -4.23
CA ILE A 126 -8.61 -15.06 -4.89
C ILE A 126 -8.90 -13.63 -4.43
N VAL A 127 -8.72 -12.66 -5.32
CA VAL A 127 -8.90 -11.23 -5.03
C VAL A 127 -10.14 -10.69 -5.73
N ARG A 128 -11.09 -10.19 -4.94
CA ARG A 128 -12.26 -9.41 -5.42
C ARG A 128 -12.24 -8.00 -4.86
N ILE A 129 -12.91 -7.08 -5.55
CA ILE A 129 -12.81 -5.64 -5.28
C ILE A 129 -14.15 -5.13 -4.77
N GLY A 130 -14.18 -4.71 -3.51
CA GLY A 130 -15.36 -4.15 -2.87
C GLY A 130 -15.34 -2.63 -2.91
N THR A 131 -16.49 -2.00 -3.11
CA THR A 131 -16.62 -0.54 -3.16
C THR A 131 -17.42 0.03 -2.01
N LEU A 132 -16.98 1.19 -1.51
CA LEU A 132 -17.70 2.01 -0.53
C LEU A 132 -18.58 3.07 -1.21
N ILE A 133 -18.67 3.08 -2.54
CA ILE A 133 -19.48 4.02 -3.31
C ILE A 133 -20.96 3.60 -3.21
N PRO A 134 -21.83 4.38 -2.56
CA PRO A 134 -23.21 3.98 -2.30
C PRO A 134 -24.06 3.87 -3.56
N GLU A 135 -23.70 4.56 -4.65
CA GLU A 135 -24.39 4.49 -5.93
C GLU A 135 -24.16 3.17 -6.68
N ILE A 136 -23.12 2.40 -6.33
CA ILE A 136 -22.86 1.08 -6.93
C ILE A 136 -23.58 0.03 -6.09
N THR A 137 -24.80 -0.32 -6.50
CA THR A 137 -25.66 -1.28 -5.79
C THR A 137 -25.61 -2.71 -6.34
N GLN A 138 -24.89 -2.91 -7.45
CA GLN A 138 -24.69 -4.21 -8.11
C GLN A 138 -23.29 -4.26 -8.72
N PRO A 139 -22.73 -5.47 -9.00
CA PRO A 139 -21.44 -5.62 -9.65
C PRO A 139 -21.34 -4.76 -10.92
N THR A 140 -20.43 -3.80 -10.92
CA THR A 140 -20.27 -2.80 -11.97
C THR A 140 -18.88 -2.93 -12.58
N THR A 141 -18.83 -3.27 -13.87
CA THR A 141 -17.56 -3.41 -14.59
C THR A 141 -17.19 -2.09 -15.26
N LEU A 142 -15.97 -1.63 -14.99
CA LEU A 142 -15.35 -0.46 -15.57
C LEU A 142 -14.31 -0.90 -16.60
N GLU A 143 -14.35 -0.32 -17.79
CA GLU A 143 -13.33 -0.51 -18.82
C GLU A 143 -12.14 0.42 -18.55
N LEU A 144 -10.92 -0.09 -18.70
CA LEU A 144 -9.69 0.68 -18.47
C LEU A 144 -9.14 1.23 -19.80
N PRO A 145 -8.59 2.46 -19.84
CA PRO A 145 -8.11 3.05 -21.11
C PRO A 145 -6.97 2.29 -21.79
N ALA A 146 -6.17 1.54 -21.02
CA ALA A 146 -5.05 0.75 -21.53
C ALA A 146 -5.45 -0.69 -21.91
N GLY A 147 -6.76 -0.99 -21.92
CA GLY A 147 -7.29 -2.34 -22.03
C GLY A 147 -7.45 -3.01 -20.67
N GLY A 148 -8.36 -3.98 -20.59
CA GLY A 148 -8.71 -4.68 -19.36
C GLY A 148 -9.92 -4.08 -18.64
N ARG A 149 -10.38 -4.81 -17.62
CA ARG A 149 -11.63 -4.55 -16.91
C ARG A 149 -11.43 -4.63 -15.41
N LEU A 150 -12.17 -3.80 -14.69
CA LEU A 150 -12.21 -3.80 -13.25
C LEU A 150 -13.66 -3.89 -12.79
N THR A 151 -14.01 -4.93 -12.04
CA THR A 151 -15.36 -5.09 -11.49
C THR A 151 -15.36 -4.62 -10.05
N LEU A 152 -16.15 -3.58 -9.78
CA LEU A 152 -16.44 -3.09 -8.43
C LEU A 152 -17.73 -3.71 -7.92
N GLU A 153 -17.72 -4.17 -6.69
CA GLU A 153 -18.85 -4.89 -6.11
C GLU A 153 -19.29 -4.27 -4.79
N PRO A 154 -20.59 -4.09 -4.55
CA PRO A 154 -21.07 -3.50 -3.30
C PRO A 154 -20.63 -4.36 -2.11
N LEU A 155 -20.10 -3.70 -1.07
CA LEU A 155 -19.77 -4.37 0.18
C LEU A 155 -21.03 -4.88 0.88
N VAL A 156 -20.92 -6.08 1.45
CA VAL A 156 -21.97 -6.70 2.27
C VAL A 156 -21.37 -6.99 3.64
N ARG A 157 -22.07 -6.58 4.70
CA ARG A 157 -21.74 -6.95 6.08
C ARG A 157 -22.70 -8.01 6.60
N LYS A 158 -22.15 -9.08 7.19
CA LYS A 158 -22.90 -10.14 7.87
C LYS A 158 -22.33 -10.32 9.27
N GLY A 159 -23.04 -9.82 10.28
CA GLY A 159 -22.51 -9.72 11.64
C GLY A 159 -21.23 -8.88 11.66
N ASP A 160 -20.15 -9.44 12.18
CA ASP A 160 -18.84 -8.78 12.31
C ASP A 160 -17.88 -9.10 11.16
N ARG A 161 -18.42 -9.50 10.01
CA ARG A 161 -17.62 -9.81 8.82
C ARG A 161 -18.09 -8.98 7.62
N VAL A 162 -17.13 -8.48 6.85
CA VAL A 162 -17.35 -7.76 5.60
C VAL A 162 -16.89 -8.62 4.42
N GLY A 163 -17.67 -8.63 3.36
CA GLY A 163 -17.39 -9.39 2.16
C GLY A 163 -18.18 -8.86 0.98
N LEU A 164 -18.41 -9.73 0.02
CA LEU A 164 -19.25 -9.47 -1.15
C LEU A 164 -20.32 -10.57 -1.24
N GLU A 165 -21.23 -10.42 -2.18
CA GLU A 165 -22.18 -11.49 -2.48
C GLU A 165 -21.45 -12.79 -2.87
N GLY A 166 -21.74 -13.87 -2.13
CA GLY A 166 -21.09 -15.17 -2.29
C GLY A 166 -19.60 -15.22 -1.95
N PHE A 167 -19.03 -14.20 -1.29
CA PHE A 167 -17.60 -14.13 -1.01
C PHE A 167 -17.29 -13.60 0.38
N ASP A 168 -16.77 -14.51 1.21
CA ASP A 168 -16.29 -14.22 2.57
C ASP A 168 -14.75 -14.26 2.60
N PRO A 169 -14.09 -13.09 2.59
CA PRO A 169 -12.63 -13.00 2.55
C PRO A 169 -12.01 -13.33 3.91
N CYS A 170 -10.78 -13.84 3.90
CA CYS A 170 -10.00 -14.08 5.10
C CYS A 170 -9.51 -12.75 5.71
N ALA A 171 -9.14 -11.81 4.84
CA ALA A 171 -8.62 -10.51 5.22
C ALA A 171 -9.05 -9.42 4.23
N VAL A 172 -8.92 -8.16 4.65
CA VAL A 172 -9.28 -6.97 3.88
C VAL A 172 -8.03 -6.12 3.69
N LEU A 173 -7.69 -5.81 2.44
CA LEU A 173 -6.66 -4.84 2.10
C LEU A 173 -7.33 -3.53 1.66
N LEU A 174 -7.05 -2.46 2.37
CA LEU A 174 -7.51 -1.12 2.06
C LEU A 174 -6.49 -0.45 1.15
N ASN A 175 -6.90 -0.04 -0.05
CA ASN A 175 -6.23 0.98 -0.86
C ASN A 175 -7.00 2.30 -0.82
N ASN A 176 -7.65 2.56 0.31
CA ASN A 176 -8.45 3.73 0.64
C ASN A 176 -7.94 4.28 1.98
N ASP A 177 -7.56 5.55 2.04
CA ASP A 177 -6.97 6.16 3.22
C ASP A 177 -7.99 6.51 4.32
N LEU A 178 -9.29 6.35 4.01
CA LEU A 178 -10.44 6.66 4.85
C LEU A 178 -10.38 8.08 5.42
N SER A 179 -9.95 9.05 4.59
CA SER A 179 -9.82 10.46 4.95
C SER A 179 -11.12 11.13 5.41
N ALA A 180 -12.27 10.67 4.92
CA ALA A 180 -13.60 11.09 5.38
C ALA A 180 -14.03 10.44 6.71
N GLY A 181 -13.19 9.60 7.31
CA GLY A 181 -13.50 8.81 8.50
C GLY A 181 -13.76 7.34 8.16
N VAL A 182 -13.66 6.48 9.18
CA VAL A 182 -13.91 5.04 9.05
C VAL A 182 -15.43 4.80 8.93
N PRO A 183 -15.93 4.22 7.82
CA PRO A 183 -17.35 3.90 7.64
C PRO A 183 -17.82 2.84 8.63
N ASP A 184 -19.10 2.90 9.02
CA ASP A 184 -19.67 1.96 10.00
C ASP A 184 -19.58 0.49 9.55
N ILE A 185 -19.66 0.23 8.24
CA ILE A 185 -19.53 -1.12 7.68
C ILE A 185 -18.16 -1.77 8.00
N LEU A 186 -17.11 -0.97 8.26
CA LEU A 186 -15.77 -1.47 8.57
C LEU A 186 -15.46 -1.47 10.08
N LYS A 187 -16.37 -0.97 10.94
CA LYS A 187 -16.15 -0.91 12.39
C LYS A 187 -16.49 -2.24 13.07
N GLY A 188 -15.60 -2.71 13.96
CA GLY A 188 -15.82 -3.93 14.73
C GLY A 188 -15.81 -5.19 13.86
N ILE A 189 -14.98 -5.21 12.81
CA ILE A 189 -14.83 -6.35 11.93
C ILE A 189 -13.80 -7.33 12.52
N GLU A 190 -14.15 -8.62 12.50
CA GLU A 190 -13.31 -9.74 12.96
C GLU A 190 -12.11 -9.97 12.04
N GLN A 191 -12.31 -9.79 10.73
CA GLN A 191 -11.25 -9.99 9.74
C GLN A 191 -10.13 -8.98 9.92
N THR A 192 -8.91 -9.42 9.64
CA THR A 192 -7.76 -8.51 9.64
C THR A 192 -7.91 -7.48 8.52
N ILE A 193 -7.88 -6.20 8.89
CA ILE A 193 -7.88 -5.07 7.95
C ILE A 193 -6.47 -4.48 7.90
N MET A 194 -5.92 -4.37 6.70
CA MET A 194 -4.58 -3.85 6.44
C MET A 194 -4.62 -2.65 5.50
N PRO A 195 -3.89 -1.57 5.80
CA PRO A 195 -3.35 -1.22 7.12
C PRO A 195 -4.47 -1.16 8.20
N PRO A 196 -4.12 -1.26 9.51
CA PRO A 196 -5.10 -1.13 10.58
C PRO A 196 -5.86 0.19 10.52
N LEU A 197 -7.16 0.19 10.84
CA LEU A 197 -8.04 1.37 10.70
C LEU A 197 -7.57 2.61 11.48
N HIS A 198 -6.88 2.43 12.61
CA HIS A 198 -6.31 3.53 13.40
C HIS A 198 -5.08 4.18 12.73
N ALA A 199 -4.55 3.59 11.66
CA ALA A 199 -3.52 4.18 10.82
C ALA A 199 -4.11 5.06 9.68
N GLY A 200 -5.45 5.05 9.52
CA GLY A 200 -6.16 5.88 8.54
C GLY A 200 -5.98 7.38 8.77
N TRP A 201 -6.19 8.18 7.72
CA TRP A 201 -5.95 9.63 7.75
C TRP A 201 -6.74 10.35 8.86
N ALA A 202 -7.99 9.93 9.12
CA ALA A 202 -8.87 10.58 10.09
C ALA A 202 -8.38 10.53 11.55
N THR A 203 -7.46 9.62 11.90
CA THR A 203 -7.00 9.44 13.29
C THR A 203 -5.49 9.60 13.47
N ARG A 204 -4.72 9.59 12.36
CA ARG A 204 -3.26 9.75 12.43
C ARG A 204 -2.87 11.20 12.74
N ARG A 205 -1.88 11.37 13.62
CA ARG A 205 -1.24 12.68 13.88
C ARG A 205 0.14 12.72 13.23
N LYS A 206 0.34 13.66 12.31
CA LYS A 206 1.65 13.87 11.64
C LYS A 206 2.79 14.09 12.63
N SER A 207 2.55 14.79 13.75
CA SER A 207 3.56 14.99 14.79
C SER A 207 4.05 13.69 15.44
N ARG A 208 3.17 12.70 15.63
CA ARG A 208 3.57 11.37 16.13
C ARG A 208 4.44 10.63 15.13
N HIS A 209 4.10 10.72 13.83
CA HIS A 209 4.93 10.16 12.77
C HIS A 209 6.34 10.78 12.78
N PHE A 210 6.46 12.10 12.85
CA PHE A 210 7.77 12.76 12.90
C PHE A 210 8.55 12.45 14.18
N ALA A 211 7.88 12.32 15.32
CA ALA A 211 8.53 11.90 16.57
C ALA A 211 9.04 10.45 16.49
N ALA A 212 8.28 9.54 15.89
CA ALA A 212 8.72 8.17 15.64
C ALA A 212 9.92 8.15 14.66
N TYR A 213 9.86 8.96 13.60
CA TYR A 213 10.98 9.09 12.66
C TYR A 213 12.25 9.63 13.33
N GLN A 214 12.14 10.63 14.21
CA GLN A 214 13.28 11.18 14.97
C GLN A 214 13.91 10.16 15.92
N HIS A 215 13.15 9.17 16.40
CA HIS A 215 13.72 8.10 17.23
C HIS A 215 14.57 7.11 16.43
N VAL A 216 14.26 6.97 15.13
CA VAL A 216 14.94 6.05 14.21
C VAL A 216 16.14 6.70 13.51
N ALA A 217 16.04 7.98 13.16
CA ALA A 217 17.03 8.74 12.41
C ALA A 217 18.18 9.27 13.29
#